data_AF-A0AAE1LW76-F1
#
_entry.id   AF-A0AAE1LW76-F1
#
_cell.length_a   1.000
_cell.length_b   1.000
_cell.length_c   1.000
_cell.angle_alpha   90.00
_cell.angle_beta   90.00
_cell.angle_gamma   90.00
#
_symmetry.space_group_name_H-M   'P 1'
#
loop_
_entity.id
_entity.type
_entity.pdbx_description
1 polymer ?
#
loop_
_entity_poly.entity_id
_entity_poly.type
_entity_poly.pdbx_seq_one_letter_code
_entity_poly.pdbx_strand_id
1 'polypeptide(L)'
;MSRWNAKLMHAQVVNGLQQLSAHLQLPNTPCIAGACFWSAAKKETGAKLIGRMEIFPSANEFATVQNSPEYKRFNDSVTGQKFHEGKETANLWQPTGGFLTRKNQASTTNAGVLVLAKFTCNDNEKAVQNLVKELQTYCEWIEGNEFTTYTYCVMTSQTANNEVLLFERYKDLPSVKAHGQTNEFKSML
;
A
#
# COMPACT_ATOMS: atom_id res chain seq x y z
N MET A 1 -7.22 -31.12 13.89
CA MET A 1 -8.04 -29.91 13.68
C MET A 1 -7.60 -29.28 12.37
N SER A 2 -8.29 -29.61 11.27
CA SER A 2 -7.59 -29.98 10.04
C SER A 2 -8.13 -29.27 8.80
N ARG A 3 -7.29 -28.44 8.16
CA ARG A 3 -7.32 -27.90 6.77
C ARG A 3 -8.60 -27.22 6.22
N TRP A 4 -9.79 -27.61 6.63
CA TRP A 4 -11.07 -27.04 6.22
C TRP A 4 -11.30 -25.63 6.80
N ASN A 5 -10.90 -25.41 8.06
CA ASN A 5 -11.02 -24.09 8.68
C ASN A 5 -10.18 -23.03 7.96
N ALA A 6 -8.94 -23.33 7.53
CA ALA A 6 -8.08 -22.34 6.90
C ALA A 6 -8.63 -21.84 5.54
N LYS A 7 -9.23 -22.71 4.73
CA LYS A 7 -9.83 -22.32 3.44
C LYS A 7 -11.10 -21.49 3.63
N LEU A 8 -11.96 -21.87 4.58
CA LEU A 8 -13.18 -21.12 4.90
C LEU A 8 -12.86 -19.73 5.49
N MET A 9 -11.89 -19.68 6.40
CA MET A 9 -11.39 -18.42 6.98
C MET A 9 -10.81 -17.49 5.91
N HIS A 10 -10.02 -18.02 4.99
CA HIS A 10 -9.49 -17.28 3.85
C HIS A 10 -10.60 -16.71 2.94
N ALA A 11 -11.62 -17.51 2.60
CA ALA A 11 -12.73 -17.05 1.77
C ALA A 11 -13.52 -15.91 2.44
N GLN A 12 -13.71 -15.96 3.76
CA GLN A 12 -14.40 -14.91 4.50
C GLN A 12 -13.63 -13.58 4.49
N VAL A 13 -12.31 -13.59 4.74
CA VAL A 13 -11.50 -12.38 4.70
C VAL A 13 -11.48 -11.78 3.29
N VAL A 14 -11.36 -12.61 2.25
CA VAL A 14 -11.40 -12.16 0.86
C VAL A 14 -12.74 -11.53 0.51
N ASN A 15 -13.85 -12.18 0.87
CA ASN A 15 -15.19 -11.64 0.62
C ASN A 15 -15.41 -10.31 1.35
N GLY A 16 -14.95 -10.21 2.60
CA GLY A 16 -15.00 -8.97 3.38
C GLY A 16 -14.21 -7.84 2.72
N LEU A 17 -13.00 -8.13 2.23
CA LEU A 17 -12.18 -7.16 1.50
C LEU A 17 -12.82 -6.73 0.18
N GLN A 18 -13.41 -7.66 -0.56
CA GLN A 18 -14.11 -7.34 -1.81
C GLN A 18 -15.30 -6.41 -1.57
N GLN A 19 -16.10 -6.67 -0.53
CA GLN A 19 -17.23 -5.82 -0.16
C GLN A 19 -16.77 -4.42 0.26
N LEU A 20 -15.75 -4.34 1.12
CA LEU A 20 -15.20 -3.05 1.53
C LEU A 20 -14.58 -2.29 0.35
N SER A 21 -13.80 -2.97 -0.50
CA SER A 21 -13.21 -2.37 -1.70
C SER A 21 -14.27 -1.83 -2.65
N ALA A 22 -15.40 -2.52 -2.81
CA ALA A 22 -16.51 -2.03 -3.64
C ALA A 22 -17.15 -0.77 -3.03
N HIS A 23 -17.32 -0.72 -1.71
CA HIS A 23 -17.81 0.47 -1.01
C HIS A 23 -16.87 1.67 -1.16
N LEU A 24 -15.56 1.45 -1.08
CA LEU A 24 -14.54 2.50 -1.24
C LEU A 24 -14.44 3.05 -2.66
N GLN A 25 -14.91 2.31 -3.65
CA GLN A 25 -14.95 2.75 -5.05
C GLN A 25 -16.21 3.56 -5.39
N LEU A 26 -17.16 3.69 -4.47
CA LEU A 26 -18.35 4.51 -4.69
C LEU A 26 -17.94 5.99 -4.80
N PRO A 27 -18.56 6.77 -5.71
CA PRO A 27 -18.20 8.18 -5.92
C PRO A 27 -18.26 9.08 -4.68
N ASN A 28 -19.08 8.69 -3.69
CA ASN A 28 -19.30 9.46 -2.46
C ASN A 28 -18.51 8.92 -1.26
N THR A 29 -17.69 7.88 -1.45
CA THR A 29 -16.83 7.37 -0.40
C THR A 29 -15.46 8.02 -0.55
N PRO A 30 -14.95 8.69 0.48
CA PRO A 30 -13.73 9.45 0.36
C PRO A 30 -12.53 8.49 0.44
N CYS A 31 -12.04 8.00 -0.69
CA CYS A 31 -10.81 7.21 -0.79
C CYS A 31 -10.08 7.61 -2.07
N ILE A 32 -8.86 8.15 -1.95
CA ILE A 32 -8.09 8.65 -3.09
C ILE A 32 -7.42 7.50 -3.82
N ALA A 33 -6.85 6.55 -3.07
CA ALA A 33 -6.22 5.37 -3.61
C ALA A 33 -6.38 4.21 -2.64
N GLY A 34 -6.69 3.04 -3.17
CA GLY A 34 -6.84 1.81 -2.40
C GLY A 34 -6.23 0.62 -3.12
N ALA A 35 -5.62 -0.30 -2.38
CA ALA A 35 -5.16 -1.57 -2.88
C ALA A 35 -5.33 -2.67 -1.83
N CYS A 36 -5.89 -3.80 -2.26
CA CYS A 36 -5.86 -5.05 -1.51
C CYS A 36 -4.86 -5.98 -2.18
N PHE A 37 -4.01 -6.67 -1.41
CA PHE A 37 -2.95 -7.48 -1.98
C PHE A 37 -2.66 -8.73 -1.16
N TRP A 38 -2.03 -9.68 -1.83
CA TRP A 38 -1.39 -10.84 -1.22
C TRP A 38 0.11 -10.63 -1.23
N SER A 39 0.77 -10.86 -0.10
CA SER A 39 2.23 -10.92 -0.10
C SER A 39 2.70 -12.14 -0.89
N ALA A 40 3.94 -12.07 -1.36
CA ALA A 40 4.70 -13.29 -1.63
C ALA A 40 4.68 -14.18 -0.37
N ALA A 41 4.70 -15.50 -0.57
CA ALA A 41 4.78 -16.42 0.56
C ALA A 41 6.11 -16.20 1.29
N LYS A 42 6.08 -16.07 2.62
CA LYS A 42 7.30 -16.06 3.45
C LYS A 42 8.07 -17.36 3.16
N LYS A 43 9.37 -17.28 2.90
CA LYS A 43 10.18 -18.45 2.51
C LYS A 43 10.19 -19.50 3.61
N GLU A 44 10.17 -19.07 4.86
CA GLU A 44 10.34 -19.92 6.04
C GLU A 44 9.04 -20.66 6.40
N THR A 45 7.90 -19.99 6.27
CA THR A 45 6.60 -20.53 6.74
C THR A 45 5.65 -20.91 5.61
N GLY A 46 5.90 -20.44 4.38
CA GLY A 46 4.97 -20.53 3.27
C GLY A 46 3.70 -19.69 3.44
N ALA A 47 3.59 -18.93 4.54
CA ALA A 47 2.42 -18.12 4.85
C ALA A 47 2.37 -16.90 3.92
N LYS A 48 1.16 -16.57 3.47
CA LYS A 48 0.87 -15.33 2.74
C LYS A 48 0.16 -14.37 3.67
N LEU A 49 0.55 -13.12 3.62
CA LEU A 49 -0.17 -12.04 4.27
C LEU A 49 -1.23 -11.51 3.30
N ILE A 50 -2.39 -11.19 3.86
CA ILE A 50 -3.39 -10.36 3.19
C ILE A 50 -3.17 -8.95 3.71
N GLY A 51 -2.93 -8.01 2.81
CA GLY A 51 -2.71 -6.61 3.15
C GLY A 51 -3.73 -5.71 2.46
N ARG A 52 -3.94 -4.55 3.06
CA ARG A 52 -4.73 -3.46 2.52
C ARG A 52 -3.98 -2.15 2.72
N MET A 53 -4.01 -1.29 1.71
CA MET A 53 -3.49 0.06 1.77
C MET A 53 -4.56 1.01 1.26
N GLU A 54 -4.85 2.06 2.02
CA GLU A 54 -5.88 3.04 1.72
C GLU A 54 -5.33 4.43 2.02
N ILE A 55 -5.59 5.38 1.13
CA ILE A 55 -5.12 6.76 1.24
C ILE A 55 -6.33 7.68 1.18
N PHE A 56 -6.47 8.48 2.23
CA PHE A 56 -7.61 9.35 2.45
C PHE A 56 -7.20 10.82 2.32
N PRO A 57 -8.10 11.72 1.88
CA PRO A 57 -7.79 13.15 1.79
C PRO A 57 -7.47 13.79 3.14
N SER A 58 -8.07 13.28 4.21
CA SER A 58 -7.85 13.77 5.57
C SER A 58 -8.20 12.70 6.61
N ALA A 59 -7.78 12.93 7.86
CA ALA A 59 -8.19 12.11 8.98
C ALA A 59 -9.72 12.09 9.21
N ASN A 60 -10.42 13.19 8.89
CA ASN A 60 -11.88 13.27 9.02
C ASN A 60 -12.60 12.40 7.99
N GLU A 61 -12.10 12.39 6.76
CA GLU A 61 -12.62 11.53 5.70
C GLU A 61 -12.38 10.04 6.02
N PHE A 62 -11.19 9.72 6.54
CA PHE A 62 -10.89 8.39 7.06
C PHE A 62 -11.86 7.99 8.18
N ALA A 63 -12.08 8.87 9.17
CA ALA A 63 -13.00 8.61 10.27
C ALA A 63 -14.45 8.39 9.79
N THR A 64 -14.86 9.08 8.71
CA THR A 64 -16.18 8.88 8.08
C THR A 64 -16.30 7.46 7.53
N VAL A 65 -15.29 6.97 6.81
CA VAL A 65 -15.25 5.59 6.32
C VAL A 65 -15.20 4.59 7.47
N GLN A 66 -14.38 4.83 8.50
CA GLN A 66 -14.31 3.93 9.67
C GLN A 66 -15.65 3.76 10.39
N ASN A 67 -16.50 4.79 10.33
CA ASN A 67 -17.83 4.77 10.92
C ASN A 67 -18.89 4.06 10.05
N SER A 68 -18.58 3.71 8.80
CA SER A 68 -19.51 3.06 7.88
C SER A 68 -19.84 1.62 8.30
N PRO A 69 -21.06 1.12 8.02
CA PRO A 69 -21.43 -0.26 8.28
C PRO A 69 -20.50 -1.28 7.62
N GLU A 70 -20.02 -0.98 6.42
CA GLU A 70 -19.13 -1.83 5.62
C GLU A 70 -17.76 -1.97 6.28
N TYR A 71 -17.18 -0.87 6.74
CA TYR A 71 -15.90 -0.88 7.45
C TYR A 71 -16.02 -1.65 8.77
N LYS A 72 -17.07 -1.37 9.56
CA LYS A 72 -17.33 -2.07 10.84
C LYS A 72 -17.50 -3.57 10.62
N ARG A 73 -18.33 -3.97 9.66
CA ARG A 73 -18.54 -5.39 9.32
C ARG A 73 -17.25 -6.08 8.92
N PHE A 74 -16.44 -5.45 8.07
CA PHE A 74 -15.14 -5.98 7.70
C PHE A 74 -14.25 -6.14 8.93
N ASN A 75 -14.10 -5.08 9.73
CA ASN A 75 -13.24 -5.07 10.90
C ASN A 75 -13.65 -6.14 11.94
N ASP A 76 -14.95 -6.30 12.19
CA ASP A 76 -15.49 -7.32 13.10
C ASP A 76 -15.17 -8.74 12.59
N SER A 77 -15.26 -8.96 11.27
CA SER A 77 -14.93 -10.27 10.67
C SER A 77 -13.45 -10.64 10.81
N VAL A 78 -12.56 -9.66 10.81
CA VAL A 78 -11.11 -9.86 10.90
C VAL A 78 -10.63 -9.95 12.34
N THR A 79 -11.15 -9.08 13.22
CA THR A 79 -10.76 -9.01 14.62
C THR A 79 -11.38 -10.12 15.46
N GLY A 80 -12.65 -10.45 15.24
CA GLY A 80 -13.36 -11.51 15.96
C GLY A 80 -12.77 -12.91 15.75
N GLN A 81 -12.01 -13.10 14.67
CA GLN A 81 -11.42 -14.39 14.29
C GLN A 81 -9.90 -14.47 14.51
N LYS A 82 -9.28 -13.46 15.14
CA LYS A 82 -7.83 -13.40 15.46
C LYS A 82 -6.93 -13.62 14.23
N PHE A 83 -7.26 -13.01 13.10
CA PHE A 83 -6.48 -13.17 11.85
C PHE A 83 -5.21 -12.32 11.76
N HIS A 84 -4.86 -11.58 12.81
CA HIS A 84 -3.68 -10.73 12.86
C HIS A 84 -2.64 -11.34 13.83
N GLU A 85 -1.39 -11.46 13.38
CA GLU A 85 -0.26 -11.95 14.20
C GLU A 85 0.17 -10.94 15.28
N GLY A 86 -0.30 -9.70 15.22
CA GLY A 86 -0.02 -8.65 16.20
C GLY A 86 -0.99 -7.47 16.08
N LYS A 87 -0.86 -6.48 16.96
CA LYS A 87 -1.51 -5.18 16.74
C LYS A 87 -0.91 -4.63 15.46
N GLU A 88 -1.74 -4.45 14.43
CA GLU A 88 -1.38 -3.63 13.28
C GLU A 88 -0.91 -2.29 13.83
N THR A 89 0.40 -2.02 13.75
CA THR A 89 0.91 -0.67 13.94
C THR A 89 0.47 0.08 12.70
N ALA A 90 -0.78 0.55 12.73
CA ALA A 90 -1.26 1.61 11.87
C ALA A 90 -0.43 2.85 12.19
N ASN A 91 0.83 2.86 11.75
CA ASN A 91 1.62 4.06 11.67
C ASN A 91 0.83 4.95 10.70
N LEU A 92 0.42 6.11 11.18
CA LEU A 92 -0.22 7.08 10.31
C LEU A 92 0.86 7.56 9.33
N TRP A 93 0.75 7.13 8.09
CA TRP A 93 1.66 7.52 7.01
C TRP A 93 1.07 8.72 6.28
N GLN A 94 1.90 9.71 5.98
CA GLN A 94 1.49 10.88 5.22
C GLN A 94 2.21 10.88 3.86
N PRO A 95 1.47 10.92 2.73
CA PRO A 95 2.07 11.17 1.42
C PRO A 95 2.88 12.48 1.44
N THR A 96 4.15 12.38 1.09
CA THR A 96 5.10 13.50 1.08
C THR A 96 5.73 13.72 -0.30
N GLY A 97 5.64 12.73 -1.20
CA GLY A 97 6.19 12.85 -2.55
C GLY A 97 5.64 11.80 -3.53
N GLY A 98 5.95 12.05 -4.80
CA GLY A 98 5.58 11.21 -5.94
C GLY A 98 4.13 11.35 -6.40
N PHE A 99 3.56 10.30 -7.01
CA PHE A 99 2.21 10.31 -7.57
C PHE A 99 1.39 9.07 -7.18
N LEU A 100 0.10 9.30 -6.88
CA LEU A 100 -0.87 8.23 -6.61
C LEU A 100 -1.47 7.65 -7.88
N THR A 101 -1.72 8.52 -8.86
CA THR A 101 -2.28 8.20 -10.16
C THR A 101 -1.55 9.02 -11.21
N ARG A 102 -1.42 8.48 -12.43
CA ARG A 102 -0.86 9.25 -13.55
C ARG A 102 -1.93 10.22 -14.07
N LYS A 103 -1.51 11.44 -14.44
CA LYS A 103 -2.40 12.50 -14.95
C LYS A 103 -3.28 12.07 -16.14
N ASN A 104 -2.82 11.10 -16.93
CA ASN A 104 -3.51 10.61 -18.14
C ASN A 104 -3.98 9.14 -18.05
N GLN A 105 -4.09 8.58 -16.84
CA GLN A 105 -4.63 7.22 -16.65
C GLN A 105 -5.82 7.24 -15.69
N ALA A 106 -6.73 6.28 -15.87
CA ALA A 106 -7.80 6.06 -14.92
C ALA A 106 -7.23 5.72 -13.54
N SER A 107 -7.75 6.38 -12.50
CA SER A 107 -7.31 6.22 -11.10
C SER A 107 -7.36 4.77 -10.59
N THR A 108 -8.16 3.92 -11.25
CA THR A 108 -8.45 2.53 -10.88
C THR A 108 -7.75 1.50 -11.77
N THR A 109 -6.69 1.88 -12.50
CA THR A 109 -5.95 0.91 -13.32
C THR A 109 -5.45 -0.25 -12.46
N ASN A 110 -5.94 -1.48 -12.74
CA ASN A 110 -5.57 -2.68 -11.99
C ASN A 110 -4.08 -2.97 -12.15
N ALA A 111 -3.37 -3.02 -11.03
CA ALA A 111 -1.96 -3.38 -10.97
C ALA A 111 -1.79 -4.89 -10.83
N GLY A 112 -0.81 -5.47 -11.53
CA GLY A 112 -0.42 -6.87 -11.38
C GLY A 112 0.55 -7.09 -10.24
N VAL A 113 1.30 -6.05 -9.83
CA VAL A 113 2.25 -6.12 -8.71
C VAL A 113 2.15 -4.87 -7.86
N LEU A 114 2.26 -5.06 -6.55
CA LEU A 114 2.34 -4.01 -5.53
C LEU A 114 3.62 -4.22 -4.73
N VAL A 115 4.37 -3.14 -4.53
CA VAL A 115 5.58 -3.13 -3.70
C VAL A 115 5.37 -2.18 -2.54
N LEU A 116 5.69 -2.66 -1.33
CA LEU A 116 5.85 -1.84 -0.14
C LEU A 116 7.29 -1.96 0.33
N ALA A 117 8.02 -0.86 0.30
CA ALA A 117 9.38 -0.79 0.81
C ALA A 117 9.44 0.20 1.97
N LYS A 118 9.88 -0.28 3.14
CA LYS A 118 10.08 0.56 4.32
C LYS A 118 11.57 0.79 4.53
N PHE A 119 11.95 2.04 4.62
CA PHE A 119 13.30 2.48 4.95
C PHE A 119 13.33 3.01 6.37
N THR A 120 14.37 2.67 7.12
CA THR A 120 14.63 3.20 8.45
C THR A 120 15.99 3.89 8.41
N CYS A 121 16.00 5.20 8.58
CA CYS A 121 17.22 6.01 8.61
C CYS A 121 17.83 5.96 10.00
N ASN A 122 19.16 5.87 10.09
CA ASN A 122 19.87 5.97 11.37
C ASN A 122 19.83 7.43 11.86
N ASP A 123 19.05 7.68 12.93
CA ASP A 123 18.86 8.90 13.74
C ASP A 123 19.43 10.22 13.20
N ASN A 124 18.96 10.64 12.03
CA ASN A 124 19.18 11.99 11.53
C ASN A 124 17.97 12.41 10.70
N GLU A 125 17.20 13.39 11.18
CA GLU A 125 16.06 13.96 10.45
C GLU A 125 16.47 14.41 9.04
N LYS A 126 17.71 14.91 8.89
CA LYS A 126 18.28 15.27 7.59
C LYS A 126 18.41 14.07 6.65
N ALA A 127 18.67 12.86 7.16
CA ALA A 127 18.76 11.66 6.34
C ALA A 127 17.39 11.28 5.76
N VAL A 128 16.31 11.40 6.54
CA VAL A 128 14.94 11.21 6.05
C VAL A 128 14.58 12.24 4.98
N GLN A 129 14.88 13.51 5.22
CA GLN A 129 14.62 14.59 4.25
C GLN A 129 15.40 14.37 2.94
N ASN A 130 16.67 13.95 3.03
CA ASN A 130 17.49 13.63 1.86
C ASN A 130 16.92 12.43 1.09
N LEU A 131 16.51 11.36 1.80
CA LEU A 131 15.91 10.18 1.18
C LEU A 131 14.60 10.53 0.45
N VAL A 132 13.72 11.29 1.11
CA VAL A 132 12.47 11.77 0.49
C VAL A 132 12.76 12.57 -0.78
N LYS A 133 13.75 13.49 -0.72
CA LYS A 133 14.16 14.30 -1.88
C LYS A 133 14.68 13.44 -3.04
N GLU A 134 15.53 12.45 -2.75
CA GLU A 134 16.08 11.55 -3.77
C GLU A 134 14.97 10.73 -4.44
N LEU A 135 14.10 10.12 -3.63
CA LEU A 135 12.96 9.34 -4.13
C LEU A 135 11.97 10.21 -4.93
N GLN A 136 11.76 11.46 -4.53
CA GLN A 136 10.92 12.40 -5.27
C GLN A 136 11.54 12.77 -6.62
N THR A 137 12.85 13.04 -6.65
CA THR A 137 13.58 13.33 -7.90
C THR A 137 13.49 12.15 -8.87
N TYR A 138 13.70 10.94 -8.37
CA TYR A 138 13.54 9.75 -9.19
C TYR A 138 12.09 9.52 -9.63
N CYS A 139 11.12 9.85 -8.79
CA CYS A 139 9.70 9.78 -9.16
C CYS A 139 9.35 10.67 -10.36
N GLU A 140 9.94 11.86 -10.48
CA GLU A 140 9.73 12.75 -11.64
C GLU A 140 10.23 12.07 -12.93
N TRP A 141 11.37 11.38 -12.85
CA TRP A 141 11.87 10.58 -13.96
C TRP A 141 10.96 9.40 -14.29
N ILE A 142 10.47 8.66 -13.29
CA ILE A 142 9.52 7.55 -13.47
C ILE A 142 8.23 8.03 -14.14
N GLU A 143 7.70 9.19 -13.74
CA GLU A 143 6.47 9.73 -14.32
C GLU A 143 6.65 10.03 -15.81
N GLY A 144 7.84 10.44 -16.24
CA GLY A 144 8.18 10.67 -17.65
C GLY A 144 8.56 9.43 -18.47
N ASN A 145 9.14 8.40 -17.84
CA ASN A 145 9.83 7.32 -18.57
C ASN A 145 9.24 5.92 -18.37
N GLU A 146 8.59 5.65 -17.23
CA GLU A 146 8.11 4.30 -16.88
C GLU A 146 6.58 4.18 -16.90
N PHE A 147 5.96 4.19 -18.08
CA PHE A 147 4.49 4.18 -18.23
C PHE A 147 3.77 2.95 -17.62
N THR A 148 4.50 1.90 -17.28
CA THR A 148 4.00 0.70 -16.61
C THR A 148 4.00 0.79 -15.07
N THR A 149 4.52 1.89 -14.51
CA THR A 149 4.47 2.21 -13.08
C THR A 149 3.26 3.11 -12.83
N TYR A 150 2.21 2.60 -12.19
CA TYR A 150 0.91 3.26 -12.02
C TYR A 150 0.82 4.13 -10.76
N THR A 151 1.61 3.80 -9.75
CA THR A 151 1.72 4.55 -8.50
C THR A 151 3.17 4.50 -8.06
N TYR A 152 3.67 5.64 -7.59
CA TYR A 152 4.96 5.75 -6.90
C TYR A 152 4.79 6.82 -5.82
N CYS A 153 4.46 6.39 -4.60
CA CYS A 153 4.11 7.29 -3.52
C CYS A 153 5.07 7.14 -2.35
N VAL A 154 5.75 8.24 -2.04
CA VAL A 154 6.66 8.36 -0.90
C VAL A 154 5.86 8.90 0.28
N MET A 155 5.98 8.25 1.43
CA MET A 155 5.28 8.61 2.66
C MET A 155 6.23 8.67 3.84
N THR A 156 5.99 9.59 4.76
CA THR A 156 6.69 9.65 6.06
C THR A 156 5.76 9.21 7.17
N SER A 157 6.32 8.57 8.20
CA SER A 157 5.56 8.18 9.37
C SER A 157 5.33 9.38 10.30
N GLN A 158 4.10 9.54 10.78
CA GLN A 158 3.75 10.53 11.80
C GLN A 158 4.12 10.07 13.22
N THR A 159 4.46 8.79 13.40
CA THR A 159 4.77 8.19 14.70
C THR A 159 6.23 7.74 14.83
N ALA A 160 6.96 7.68 13.71
CA ALA A 160 8.37 7.30 13.65
C ALA A 160 9.11 8.22 12.66
N ASN A 161 9.70 9.30 13.18
CA ASN A 161 10.34 10.35 12.37
C ASN A 161 11.57 9.90 11.57
N ASN A 162 12.03 8.66 11.76
CA ASN A 162 13.14 8.03 11.06
C ASN A 162 12.68 7.04 9.96
N GLU A 163 11.38 6.91 9.70
CA GLU A 163 10.84 5.95 8.74
C GLU A 163 10.26 6.62 7.49
N VAL A 164 10.59 6.04 6.32
CA VAL A 164 10.00 6.36 5.02
C VAL A 164 9.38 5.10 4.44
N LEU A 165 8.15 5.19 3.94
CA LEU A 165 7.46 4.12 3.23
C LEU A 165 7.30 4.49 1.77
N LEU A 166 7.62 3.56 0.89
CA LEU A 166 7.36 3.65 -0.53
C LEU A 166 6.24 2.67 -0.90
N PHE A 167 5.21 3.20 -1.54
CA PHE A 167 4.08 2.44 -2.07
C PHE A 167 4.08 2.54 -3.59
N GLU A 168 4.25 1.39 -4.23
CA GLU A 168 4.36 1.32 -5.69
C GLU A 168 3.36 0.32 -6.25
N ARG A 169 2.83 0.64 -7.43
CA ARG A 169 1.97 -0.26 -8.20
C ARG A 169 2.47 -0.34 -9.62
N TYR A 170 2.63 -1.56 -10.12
CA TYR A 170 3.12 -1.83 -11.47
C TYR A 170 2.11 -2.67 -12.24
N LYS A 171 2.15 -2.54 -13.56
CA LYS A 171 1.37 -3.37 -14.47
C LYS A 171 1.58 -4.86 -14.22
N ASP A 172 2.83 -5.29 -14.08
CA ASP A 172 3.24 -6.68 -13.98
C ASP A 172 4.67 -6.86 -13.43
N LEU A 173 5.12 -8.10 -13.26
CA LEU A 173 6.48 -8.43 -12.79
C LEU A 173 7.59 -7.96 -13.75
N PRO A 174 7.46 -8.10 -15.09
CA PRO A 174 8.43 -7.51 -16.02
C PRO A 174 8.64 -6.01 -15.82
N SER A 175 7.58 -5.27 -15.49
CA SER A 175 7.66 -3.83 -15.20
C SER A 175 8.52 -3.54 -13.97
N VAL A 176 8.36 -4.32 -12.89
CA VAL A 176 9.21 -4.21 -11.69
C VAL A 176 10.67 -4.55 -12.01
N LYS A 177 10.89 -5.58 -12.84
CA LYS A 177 12.24 -5.97 -13.25
C LYS A 177 12.91 -4.86 -14.07
N ALA A 178 12.17 -4.25 -15.00
CA ALA A 178 12.67 -3.15 -15.82
C ALA A 178 13.03 -1.94 -14.94
N HIS A 179 12.17 -1.60 -13.97
CA HIS A 179 12.41 -0.54 -13.00
C HIS A 179 13.76 -0.70 -12.27
N GLY A 180 14.04 -1.89 -11.72
CA GLY A 180 15.31 -2.16 -11.05
C GLY A 180 16.55 -2.25 -11.96
N GLN A 181 16.37 -2.16 -13.28
CA GLN A 181 17.45 -2.25 -14.26
C GLN A 181 17.85 -0.91 -14.87
N THR A 182 17.08 0.16 -14.64
CA THR A 182 17.38 1.51 -15.13
C THR A 182 18.70 2.03 -14.56
N ASN A 183 19.32 2.97 -15.26
CA ASN A 183 20.55 3.59 -14.75
C ASN A 183 20.23 4.51 -13.58
N GLU A 184 19.08 5.18 -13.65
CA GLU A 184 18.53 6.08 -12.66
C GLU A 184 18.28 5.34 -11.34
N PHE A 185 17.67 4.15 -11.37
CA PHE A 185 17.53 3.32 -10.17
C PHE A 185 18.88 2.95 -9.56
N LYS A 186 19.82 2.51 -10.39
CA LYS A 186 21.16 2.10 -9.94
C LYS A 186 21.97 3.25 -9.37
N SER A 187 21.74 4.48 -9.84
CA SER A 187 22.42 5.68 -9.34
C SER A 187 21.95 6.10 -7.95
N MET A 188 20.78 5.65 -7.49
CA MET A 188 20.29 5.91 -6.14
C MET A 188 20.82 4.92 -5.07
N LEU A 189 21.33 3.74 -5.50
CA LEU A 189 21.82 2.68 -4.60
C LEU A 189 23.25 2.96 -4.11
#